data_AF-A0A962M0Y7-F1
#
_entry.id   AF-A0A962M0Y7-F1
#
_cell.length_a   1.000
_cell.length_b   1.000
_cell.length_c   1.000
_cell.angle_alpha   90.00
_cell.angle_beta   90.00
_cell.angle_gamma   90.00
#
_symmetry.space_group_name_H-M   'P 1'
#
loop_
_entity.id
_entity.type
_entity.pdbx_description
1 polymer ?
#
loop_
_entity_poly.entity_id
_entity_poly.type
_entity_poly.pdbx_seq_one_letter_code
_entity_poly.pdbx_strand_id
1 'polypeptide(L)'
;MKDLTQMSTPELLQLFRGLECPTLEEMNGEFRGQQLRQPGPVSTLVSALFTNNPLLFGKWQSKSFRSTGPDSGRGYNTLRNFGRDTVQGPMVTLIAPSRFDGKPAYQLVYRAFHSICGFVHMVDEVRRVEEGQYLGIGTVGFTSAQRRIPLPFLLSGPVAPYKKDVGRERAGFELASELPGLAEAPAPAGTR
;
A
#
# COMPACT_ATOMS: atom_id res chain seq x y z
N MET A 1 -10.30 -17.43 -12.62
CA MET A 1 -9.73 -16.06 -12.69
C MET A 1 -8.45 -16.11 -13.53
N LYS A 2 -8.11 -15.06 -14.30
CA LYS A 2 -6.81 -15.00 -15.00
C LYS A 2 -5.68 -14.89 -13.96
N ASP A 3 -4.53 -15.48 -14.24
CA ASP A 3 -3.33 -15.31 -13.43
C ASP A 3 -2.84 -13.86 -13.51
N LEU A 4 -2.85 -13.16 -12.36
CA LEU A 4 -2.45 -11.76 -12.23
C LEU A 4 -0.99 -11.53 -12.64
N THR A 5 -0.13 -12.55 -12.53
CA THR A 5 1.30 -12.44 -12.88
C THR A 5 1.53 -12.31 -14.39
N GLN A 6 0.55 -12.70 -15.21
CA GLN A 6 0.61 -12.63 -16.67
C GLN A 6 -0.03 -11.35 -17.23
N MET A 7 -0.73 -10.58 -16.40
CA MET A 7 -1.44 -9.38 -16.83
C MET A 7 -0.48 -8.20 -17.01
N SER A 8 -0.77 -7.37 -18.00
CA SER A 8 -0.13 -6.06 -18.18
C SER A 8 -0.58 -5.07 -17.10
N THR A 9 0.20 -4.02 -16.87
CA THR A 9 -0.17 -2.97 -15.90
C THR A 9 -1.52 -2.30 -16.21
N PRO A 10 -1.88 -1.99 -17.47
CA PRO A 10 -3.22 -1.47 -17.78
C PRO A 10 -4.34 -2.47 -17.47
N GLU A 11 -4.14 -3.76 -17.75
CA GLU A 11 -5.13 -4.80 -17.41
C GLU A 11 -5.29 -4.94 -15.89
N LEU A 12 -4.19 -4.90 -15.13
CA LEU A 12 -4.23 -4.92 -13.66
C LEU A 12 -4.95 -3.70 -13.10
N LEU A 13 -4.68 -2.50 -13.63
CA LEU A 13 -5.37 -1.30 -13.20
C LEU A 13 -6.86 -1.34 -13.56
N GLN A 14 -7.21 -1.89 -14.72
CA GLN A 14 -8.60 -2.09 -15.12
C GLN A 14 -9.32 -3.08 -14.22
N LEU A 15 -8.65 -4.19 -13.85
CA LEU A 15 -9.16 -5.13 -12.86
C LEU A 15 -9.39 -4.46 -11.51
N PHE A 16 -8.38 -3.74 -10.99
CA PHE A 16 -8.42 -3.04 -9.71
C PHE A 16 -9.66 -2.14 -9.57
N ARG A 17 -10.03 -1.42 -10.64
CA ARG A 17 -11.21 -0.54 -10.68
C ARG A 17 -12.56 -1.25 -10.49
N GLY A 18 -12.61 -2.54 -10.76
CA GLY A 18 -13.78 -3.41 -10.58
C GLY A 18 -13.81 -4.17 -9.27
N LEU A 19 -12.71 -4.18 -8.50
CA LEU A 19 -12.61 -4.93 -7.25
C LEU A 19 -13.27 -4.19 -6.08
N GLU A 20 -13.61 -4.95 -5.04
CA GLU A 20 -14.13 -4.43 -3.77
C GLU A 20 -13.00 -4.05 -2.81
N CYS A 21 -13.28 -3.11 -1.92
CA CYS A 21 -12.40 -2.78 -0.82
C CYS A 21 -12.49 -3.86 0.27
N PRO A 22 -11.37 -4.42 0.77
CA PRO A 22 -11.40 -5.25 1.96
C PRO A 22 -11.70 -4.40 3.19
N THR A 23 -12.27 -5.03 4.21
CA THR A 23 -12.41 -4.44 5.55
C THR A 23 -11.06 -4.35 6.26
N LEU A 24 -10.97 -3.52 7.31
CA LEU A 24 -9.78 -3.46 8.16
C LEU A 24 -9.48 -4.81 8.83
N GLU A 25 -10.53 -5.56 9.19
CA GLU A 25 -10.41 -6.85 9.84
C GLU A 25 -9.86 -7.93 8.91
N GLU A 26 -10.35 -7.98 7.67
CA GLU A 26 -9.82 -8.89 6.63
C GLU A 26 -8.33 -8.70 6.38
N MET A 27 -7.83 -7.47 6.56
CA MET A 27 -6.41 -7.15 6.37
C MET A 27 -5.56 -7.39 7.63
N ASN A 28 -6.10 -7.91 8.73
CA ASN A 28 -5.30 -8.21 9.92
C ASN A 28 -4.35 -9.40 9.68
N GLY A 29 -3.04 -9.17 9.88
CA GLY A 29 -2.01 -10.19 9.75
C GLY A 29 -0.91 -9.82 8.77
N GLU A 30 -0.01 -10.77 8.53
CA GLU A 30 1.10 -10.69 7.58
C GLU A 30 0.71 -11.35 6.26
N PHE A 31 0.94 -10.66 5.14
CA PHE A 31 0.62 -11.11 3.78
C PHE A 31 1.89 -11.17 2.97
N ARG A 32 2.13 -12.29 2.30
CA ARG A 32 3.26 -12.45 1.39
C ARG A 32 3.11 -11.48 0.22
N GLY A 33 4.16 -10.72 -0.07
CA GLY A 33 4.22 -9.75 -1.15
C GLY A 33 4.85 -10.33 -2.40
N GLN A 34 4.28 -10.00 -3.56
CA GLN A 34 4.87 -10.30 -4.86
C GLN A 34 4.74 -9.08 -5.77
N GLN A 35 5.85 -8.65 -6.38
CA GLN A 35 5.80 -7.61 -7.41
C GLN A 35 5.18 -8.18 -8.68
N LEU A 36 4.27 -7.41 -9.28
CA LEU A 36 3.67 -7.73 -10.57
C LEU A 36 4.36 -6.91 -11.67
N ARG A 37 3.86 -7.02 -12.91
CA ARG A 37 4.41 -6.30 -14.05
C ARG A 37 4.29 -4.77 -13.87
N GLN A 38 5.42 -4.09 -14.00
CA GLN A 38 5.53 -2.63 -13.93
C GLN A 38 5.32 -1.99 -15.32
N PRO A 39 4.85 -0.73 -15.41
CA PRO A 39 4.41 -0.12 -16.68
C PRO A 39 5.54 0.16 -17.69
N GLY A 40 6.79 0.22 -17.24
CA GLY A 40 7.95 0.42 -18.11
C GLY A 40 9.30 0.38 -17.37
N PRO A 41 10.42 0.59 -18.09
CA PRO A 41 11.77 0.42 -17.53
C PRO A 41 12.07 1.30 -16.32
N VAL A 42 11.64 2.57 -16.34
CA VAL A 42 11.85 3.50 -15.22
C VAL A 42 11.09 3.05 -13.97
N SER A 43 9.82 2.67 -14.11
CA SER A 43 9.04 2.12 -12.99
C SER A 43 9.57 0.78 -12.50
N THR A 44 10.11 -0.07 -13.38
CA THR A 44 10.78 -1.31 -12.99
C THR A 44 12.00 -1.04 -12.13
N LEU A 45 12.82 -0.06 -12.53
CA LEU A 45 13.97 0.37 -11.74
C LEU A 45 13.54 0.93 -10.38
N VAL A 46 12.55 1.82 -10.36
CA VAL A 46 12.01 2.40 -9.12
C VAL A 46 11.47 1.30 -8.19
N SER A 47 10.65 0.37 -8.71
CA SER A 47 10.14 -0.76 -7.92
C SER A 47 11.29 -1.61 -7.37
N ALA A 48 12.26 -1.99 -8.20
CA ALA A 48 13.43 -2.75 -7.78
C ALA A 48 14.25 -2.05 -6.68
N LEU A 49 14.37 -0.71 -6.70
CA LEU A 49 15.04 0.04 -5.64
C LEU A 49 14.38 -0.17 -4.27
N PHE A 50 13.05 -0.24 -4.20
CA PHE A 50 12.32 -0.43 -2.94
C PHE A 50 12.14 -1.90 -2.56
N THR A 51 12.18 -2.82 -3.53
CA THR A 51 11.75 -4.21 -3.31
C THR A 51 12.83 -5.24 -3.51
N ASN A 52 13.98 -4.88 -4.10
CA ASN A 52 15.05 -5.81 -4.39
C ASN A 52 16.42 -5.10 -4.43
N ASN A 53 16.72 -4.32 -3.39
CA ASN A 53 18.01 -3.65 -3.26
C ASN A 53 18.72 -4.10 -1.97
N PRO A 54 19.67 -5.06 -2.04
CA PRO A 54 20.36 -5.59 -0.87
C PRO A 54 21.22 -4.56 -0.12
N LEU A 55 21.60 -3.46 -0.77
CA LEU A 55 22.41 -2.39 -0.15
C LEU A 55 21.57 -1.38 0.63
N LEU A 56 20.27 -1.27 0.33
CA LEU A 56 19.38 -0.34 1.01
C LEU A 56 18.38 -1.08 1.90
N PHE A 57 17.41 -1.75 1.28
CA PHE A 57 16.22 -2.25 1.97
C PHE A 57 16.19 -3.78 2.08
N GLY A 58 16.89 -4.49 1.22
CA GLY A 58 16.79 -5.95 1.06
C GLY A 58 15.77 -6.35 -0.02
N LYS A 59 15.41 -7.64 -0.01
CA LYS A 59 14.34 -8.19 -0.84
C LYS A 59 13.02 -8.13 -0.08
N TRP A 60 12.03 -7.44 -0.63
CA TRP A 60 10.69 -7.35 -0.04
C TRP A 60 10.02 -8.73 0.03
N GLN A 61 9.45 -9.05 1.20
CA GLN A 61 8.86 -10.36 1.49
C GLN A 61 7.37 -10.27 1.77
N SER A 62 6.94 -9.30 2.57
CA SER A 62 5.58 -9.23 3.08
C SER A 62 5.18 -7.82 3.52
N LYS A 63 3.88 -7.63 3.73
CA LYS A 63 3.31 -6.52 4.49
C LYS A 63 2.52 -7.08 5.66
N SER A 64 2.60 -6.44 6.82
CA SER A 64 1.81 -6.81 7.98
C SER A 64 0.91 -5.65 8.37
N PHE A 65 -0.32 -5.94 8.76
CA PHE A 65 -1.28 -4.94 9.23
C PHE A 65 -2.00 -5.38 10.50
N ARG A 66 -2.43 -4.38 11.27
CA ARG A 66 -3.43 -4.53 12.33
C ARG A 66 -4.38 -3.34 12.31
N SER A 67 -5.63 -3.57 12.69
CA SER A 67 -6.52 -2.48 13.10
C SER A 67 -6.06 -1.86 14.41
N THR A 68 -6.23 -0.55 14.53
CA THR A 68 -6.03 0.24 15.76
C THR A 68 -7.33 0.84 16.29
N GLY A 69 -8.44 0.64 15.57
CA GLY A 69 -9.75 1.19 15.84
C GLY A 69 -10.71 0.95 14.67
N PRO A 70 -11.91 1.54 14.70
CA PRO A 70 -12.93 1.30 13.67
C PRO A 70 -12.52 1.80 12.28
N ASP A 71 -11.75 2.89 12.22
CA ASP A 71 -11.48 3.61 10.95
C ASP A 71 -10.00 3.62 10.54
N SER A 72 -9.12 3.04 11.37
CA SER A 72 -7.68 3.08 11.11
C SER A 72 -6.94 1.84 11.62
N GLY A 73 -5.74 1.68 11.08
CA GLY A 73 -4.80 0.64 11.45
C GLY A 73 -3.36 1.07 11.28
N ARG A 74 -2.46 0.12 11.51
CA ARG A 74 -1.03 0.26 11.35
C ARG A 74 -0.50 -0.88 10.50
N GLY A 75 0.59 -0.60 9.80
CA GLY A 75 1.32 -1.62 9.08
C GLY A 75 2.81 -1.36 8.98
N TYR A 76 3.53 -2.37 8.49
CA TYR A 76 4.91 -2.27 8.05
C TYR A 76 5.19 -3.32 6.96
N ASN A 77 6.30 -3.16 6.26
CA ASN A 77 6.83 -4.14 5.32
C ASN A 77 7.91 -4.99 6.00
N THR A 78 8.02 -6.26 5.62
CA THR A 78 9.18 -7.08 5.96
C THR A 78 10.08 -7.20 4.75
N LEU A 79 11.37 -6.93 4.93
CA LEU A 79 12.40 -7.15 3.92
C LEU A 79 13.50 -8.04 4.46
N ARG A 80 13.98 -8.92 3.60
CA ARG A 80 15.08 -9.85 3.89
C ARG A 80 16.38 -9.30 3.36
N ASN A 81 17.37 -9.14 4.24
CA ASN A 81 18.73 -8.79 3.86
C ASN A 81 19.73 -9.74 4.52
N PHE A 82 20.69 -10.28 3.75
CA PHE A 82 21.69 -11.25 4.23
C PHE A 82 21.11 -12.35 5.13
N GLY A 83 19.96 -12.91 4.75
CA GLY A 83 19.27 -13.98 5.48
C GLY A 83 18.49 -13.55 6.73
N ARG A 84 18.45 -12.26 7.05
CA ARG A 84 17.72 -11.70 8.20
C ARG A 84 16.52 -10.90 7.75
N ASP A 85 15.38 -11.11 8.42
CA ASP A 85 14.18 -10.33 8.18
C ASP A 85 14.20 -9.06 9.05
N THR A 86 13.88 -7.93 8.41
CA THR A 86 13.79 -6.61 9.03
C THR A 86 12.46 -5.98 8.71
N VAL A 87 11.89 -5.28 9.69
CA VAL A 87 10.65 -4.51 9.52
C VAL A 87 11.00 -3.08 9.12
N GLN A 88 10.37 -2.59 8.05
CA GLN A 88 10.64 -1.27 7.48
C GLN A 88 9.35 -0.67 6.89
N GLY A 89 9.39 0.61 6.50
CA GLY A 89 8.23 1.29 5.93
C GLY A 89 6.99 1.23 6.84
N PRO A 90 7.06 1.76 8.08
CA PRO A 90 5.87 1.95 8.91
C PRO A 90 4.84 2.83 8.19
N MET A 91 3.57 2.49 8.36
CA MET A 91 2.46 3.13 7.64
C MET A 91 1.18 3.13 8.48
N VAL A 92 0.38 4.17 8.30
CA VAL A 92 -1.02 4.19 8.75
C VAL A 92 -1.84 3.47 7.68
N THR A 93 -2.84 2.71 8.10
CA THR A 93 -3.82 2.13 7.20
C THR A 93 -5.23 2.63 7.50
N LEU A 94 -6.05 2.72 6.46
CA LEU A 94 -7.43 3.20 6.54
C LEU A 94 -8.17 2.87 5.24
N ILE A 95 -9.49 2.95 5.26
CA ILE A 95 -10.30 2.92 4.04
C ILE A 95 -10.50 4.37 3.57
N ALA A 96 -10.11 4.68 2.34
CA ALA A 96 -10.38 5.99 1.74
C ALA A 96 -10.58 5.87 0.22
N PRO A 97 -11.11 6.91 -0.44
CA PRO A 97 -11.26 6.93 -1.89
C PRO A 97 -9.91 6.71 -2.62
N SER A 98 -9.94 5.86 -3.64
CA SER A 98 -8.81 5.57 -4.53
C SER A 98 -8.52 6.77 -5.44
N ARG A 99 -7.23 7.05 -5.69
CA ARG A 99 -6.84 8.08 -6.68
C ARG A 99 -7.13 7.70 -8.13
N PHE A 100 -7.42 6.42 -8.39
CA PHE A 100 -7.56 5.87 -9.75
C PHE A 100 -9.01 5.82 -10.24
N ASP A 101 -9.98 5.82 -9.32
CA ASP A 101 -11.42 5.77 -9.64
C ASP A 101 -12.36 6.37 -8.58
N GLY A 102 -11.85 6.91 -7.47
CA GLY A 102 -12.66 7.51 -6.40
C GLY A 102 -13.44 6.52 -5.53
N LYS A 103 -13.42 5.21 -5.82
CA LYS A 103 -14.10 4.21 -5.00
C LYS A 103 -13.24 3.83 -3.78
N PRO A 104 -13.83 3.27 -2.71
CA PRO A 104 -13.07 2.86 -1.53
C PRO A 104 -11.92 1.90 -1.85
N ALA A 105 -10.77 2.09 -1.20
CA ALA A 105 -9.64 1.18 -1.19
C ALA A 105 -8.97 1.18 0.18
N TYR A 106 -8.33 0.06 0.53
CA TYR A 106 -7.51 -0.03 1.73
C TYR A 106 -6.17 0.66 1.46
N GLN A 107 -6.01 1.86 2.02
CA GLN A 107 -4.88 2.74 1.77
C GLN A 107 -3.76 2.52 2.80
N LEU A 108 -2.52 2.59 2.33
CA LEU A 108 -1.30 2.49 3.14
C LEU A 108 -0.53 3.81 3.00
N VAL A 109 -0.50 4.62 4.05
CA VAL A 109 0.10 5.96 4.03
C VAL A 109 1.40 5.97 4.84
N TYR A 110 2.52 6.01 4.14
CA TYR A 110 3.85 5.93 4.75
C TYR A 110 4.34 7.26 5.31
N ARG A 111 3.85 8.38 4.77
CA ARG A 111 4.31 9.72 5.15
C ARG A 111 3.98 10.08 6.60
N ALA A 112 3.02 9.40 7.21
CA ALA A 112 2.73 9.51 8.64
C ALA A 112 3.95 9.21 9.54
N PHE A 113 4.98 8.55 9.01
CA PHE A 113 6.17 8.19 9.75
C PHE A 113 7.46 8.78 9.16
N HIS A 114 8.47 8.90 10.01
CA HIS A 114 9.85 9.15 9.59
C HIS A 114 10.45 7.87 8.99
N SER A 115 10.36 7.75 7.66
CA SER A 115 10.93 6.64 6.89
C SER A 115 11.27 7.10 5.46
N ILE A 116 12.07 6.32 4.73
CA ILE A 116 12.37 6.62 3.32
C ILE A 116 11.10 6.52 2.46
N CYS A 117 10.22 5.54 2.70
CA CYS A 117 8.92 5.44 2.04
C CYS A 117 8.06 6.68 2.31
N GLY A 118 8.08 7.19 3.54
CA GLY A 118 7.40 8.42 3.89
C GLY A 118 8.02 9.67 3.27
N PHE A 119 9.34 9.70 3.07
CA PHE A 119 10.05 10.80 2.40
C PHE A 119 9.69 10.90 0.92
N VAL A 120 9.51 9.77 0.22
CA VAL A 120 9.16 9.73 -1.21
C VAL A 120 7.65 9.77 -1.48
N HIS A 121 6.84 10.12 -0.47
CA HIS A 121 5.38 10.20 -0.56
C HIS A 121 4.74 8.90 -1.09
N MET A 122 5.27 7.76 -0.62
CA MET A 122 4.71 6.47 -0.99
C MET A 122 3.30 6.32 -0.44
N VAL A 123 2.39 5.87 -1.29
CA VAL A 123 1.04 5.42 -0.94
C VAL A 123 0.73 4.17 -1.74
N ASP A 124 0.24 3.14 -1.06
CA ASP A 124 -0.31 1.96 -1.71
C ASP A 124 -1.82 1.90 -1.51
N GLU A 125 -2.55 1.41 -2.52
CA GLU A 125 -3.99 1.18 -2.46
C GLU A 125 -4.27 -0.30 -2.71
N VAL A 126 -5.07 -0.96 -1.87
CA VAL A 126 -5.31 -2.41 -1.93
C VAL A 126 -6.80 -2.71 -2.09
N ARG A 127 -7.12 -3.67 -2.96
CA ARG A 127 -8.47 -4.22 -3.14
C ARG A 127 -8.48 -5.74 -3.20
N ARG A 128 -9.59 -6.33 -2.79
CA ARG A 128 -9.79 -7.78 -2.69
C ARG A 128 -10.03 -8.37 -4.07
N VAL A 129 -9.21 -9.35 -4.44
CA VAL A 129 -9.36 -10.11 -5.67
C VAL A 129 -10.29 -11.29 -5.40
N GLU A 130 -9.94 -12.08 -4.39
CA GLU A 130 -10.72 -13.17 -3.82
C GLU A 130 -10.26 -13.38 -2.36
N GLU A 131 -10.86 -14.32 -1.64
CA GLU A 131 -10.44 -14.62 -0.26
C GLU A 131 -8.95 -14.97 -0.21
N GLY A 132 -8.21 -14.21 0.60
CA GLY A 132 -6.77 -14.38 0.79
C GLY A 132 -5.88 -13.88 -0.36
N GLN A 133 -6.43 -13.25 -1.40
CA GLN A 133 -5.67 -12.60 -2.47
C GLN A 133 -6.11 -11.14 -2.69
N TYR A 134 -5.13 -10.24 -2.71
CA TYR A 134 -5.38 -8.81 -2.82
C TYR A 134 -4.45 -8.15 -3.82
N LEU A 135 -5.02 -7.34 -4.71
CA LEU A 135 -4.28 -6.56 -5.69
C LEU A 135 -3.98 -5.19 -5.09
N GLY A 136 -2.70 -4.86 -5.02
CA GLY A 136 -2.22 -3.57 -4.58
C GLY A 136 -1.66 -2.74 -5.74
N ILE A 137 -1.89 -1.44 -5.69
CA ILE A 137 -1.29 -0.46 -6.60
C ILE A 137 -0.51 0.55 -5.76
N GLY A 138 0.82 0.46 -5.83
CA GLY A 138 1.72 1.42 -5.20
C GLY A 138 1.92 2.67 -6.06
N THR A 139 2.23 3.78 -5.41
CA THR A 139 2.65 5.02 -6.05
C THR A 139 3.75 5.67 -5.23
N VAL A 140 4.67 6.35 -5.91
CA VAL A 140 5.74 7.15 -5.28
C VAL A 140 5.94 8.42 -6.08
N GLY A 141 6.44 9.47 -5.44
CA GLY A 141 6.92 10.67 -6.12
C GLY A 141 6.45 11.96 -5.49
N PHE A 142 7.04 13.06 -5.94
CA PHE A 142 6.90 14.38 -5.35
C PHE A 142 5.88 15.25 -6.10
N THR A 143 5.46 14.83 -7.30
CA THR A 143 4.46 15.53 -8.12
C THR A 143 3.20 14.70 -8.30
N SER A 144 2.07 15.37 -8.56
CA SER A 144 0.79 14.70 -8.82
C SER A 144 0.85 13.74 -10.01
N ALA A 145 1.68 14.04 -11.02
CA ALA A 145 1.87 13.16 -12.19
C ALA A 145 2.63 11.89 -11.81
N GLN A 146 3.72 11.99 -11.04
CA GLN A 146 4.47 10.82 -10.56
C GLN A 146 3.59 9.92 -9.67
N ARG A 147 2.80 10.55 -8.79
CA ARG A 147 1.88 9.89 -7.87
C ARG A 147 0.64 9.28 -8.55
N ARG A 148 0.60 9.23 -9.90
CA ARG A 148 -0.38 8.51 -10.72
C ARG A 148 0.22 7.35 -11.52
N ILE A 149 1.53 7.11 -11.44
CA ILE A 149 2.18 5.96 -12.09
C ILE A 149 1.91 4.71 -11.24
N PRO A 150 1.15 3.72 -11.73
CA PRO A 150 0.81 2.53 -10.94
C PRO A 150 2.02 1.59 -10.84
N LEU A 151 2.30 1.12 -9.62
CA LEU A 151 3.30 0.09 -9.33
C LEU A 151 2.58 -1.15 -8.74
N PRO A 152 2.11 -2.09 -9.58
CA PRO A 152 1.24 -3.16 -9.11
C PRO A 152 2.00 -4.22 -8.31
N PHE A 153 1.33 -4.76 -7.30
CA PHE A 153 1.81 -5.87 -6.47
C PHE A 153 0.64 -6.75 -6.01
N LEU A 154 0.94 -7.99 -5.63
CA LEU A 154 0.01 -8.95 -5.06
C LEU A 154 0.32 -9.14 -3.58
N LEU A 155 -0.72 -9.28 -2.77
CA LEU A 155 -0.65 -9.75 -1.40
C LEU A 155 -1.41 -11.08 -1.27
N SER A 156 -0.81 -12.06 -0.61
CA SER A 156 -1.42 -13.36 -0.34
C SER A 156 -1.30 -13.74 1.13
N GLY A 157 -2.41 -14.04 1.79
CA GLY A 157 -2.44 -14.31 3.23
C GLY A 157 -3.81 -14.10 3.87
N PRO A 158 -3.87 -13.97 5.20
CA PRO A 158 -2.74 -13.87 6.11
C PRO A 158 -1.94 -15.18 6.23
N VAL A 159 -0.61 -15.07 6.36
CA VAL A 159 0.34 -16.19 6.54
C VAL A 159 0.96 -16.24 7.93
N ALA A 160 0.81 -15.16 8.71
CA ALA A 160 1.26 -15.05 10.10
C ALA A 160 0.52 -13.87 10.79
N PRO A 161 0.50 -13.80 12.13
CA PRO A 161 -0.06 -12.64 12.83
C PRO A 161 0.83 -11.38 12.72
N TYR A 162 0.25 -10.21 12.97
CA TYR A 162 0.99 -8.95 13.14
C TYR A 162 1.91 -9.02 14.37
N LYS A 163 3.16 -8.54 14.26
CA LYS A 163 4.16 -8.76 15.31
C LYS A 163 4.25 -7.62 16.31
N LYS A 164 4.35 -6.37 15.84
CA LYS A 164 4.53 -5.18 16.70
C LYS A 164 4.38 -3.88 15.94
N ASP A 165 4.06 -2.82 16.66
CA ASP A 165 4.15 -1.46 16.13
C ASP A 165 5.60 -1.03 15.94
N VAL A 166 5.85 -0.27 14.85
CA VAL A 166 7.17 0.27 14.52
C VAL A 166 7.05 1.67 13.92
N GLY A 167 8.18 2.37 13.90
CA GLY A 167 8.29 3.72 13.31
C GLY A 167 8.05 4.84 14.32
N ARG A 168 8.59 6.02 13.98
CA ARG A 168 8.34 7.28 14.68
C ARG A 168 7.37 8.10 13.86
N GLU A 169 6.23 8.46 14.43
CA GLU A 169 5.22 9.29 13.78
C GLU A 169 5.72 10.72 13.55
N ARG A 170 5.23 11.36 12.50
CA ARG A 170 5.45 12.79 12.24
C ARG A 170 4.38 13.59 12.97
N ALA A 171 4.80 14.52 13.83
CA ALA A 171 3.89 15.42 14.50
C ALA A 171 3.12 16.29 13.50
N GLY A 172 1.81 16.45 13.70
CA GLY A 172 0.93 17.27 12.85
C GLY A 172 0.78 16.79 11.41
N PHE A 173 0.99 15.50 11.14
CA PHE A 173 0.76 14.94 9.82
C PHE A 173 -0.74 14.76 9.54
N GLU A 174 -1.19 15.32 8.42
CA GLU A 174 -2.57 15.24 7.95
C GLU A 174 -2.72 14.24 6.80
N LEU A 175 -3.59 13.24 6.95
CA LEU A 175 -3.82 12.20 5.93
C LEU A 175 -4.25 12.77 4.58
N ALA A 176 -5.06 13.83 4.59
CA ALA A 176 -5.55 14.49 3.38
C ALA A 176 -4.42 15.05 2.49
N SER A 177 -3.20 15.29 3.03
CA SER A 177 -2.06 15.71 2.21
C SER A 177 -1.57 14.61 1.26
N GLU A 178 -1.81 13.34 1.63
CA GLU A 178 -1.42 12.18 0.83
C GLU A 178 -2.58 11.56 0.07
N LEU A 179 -3.82 11.77 0.54
CA LEU A 179 -5.02 11.16 0.01
C LEU A 179 -5.95 12.23 -0.59
N PRO A 180 -5.84 12.54 -1.89
CA PRO A 180 -6.61 13.63 -2.50
C PRO A 180 -8.12 13.44 -2.35
N GLY A 181 -8.61 12.20 -2.39
CA GLY A 181 -10.03 11.91 -2.21
C GLY A 181 -10.60 12.19 -0.82
N LEU A 182 -9.75 12.40 0.21
CA LEU A 182 -10.22 12.87 1.51
C LEU A 182 -10.40 14.39 1.56
N ALA A 183 -9.63 15.14 0.78
CA ALA A 183 -9.77 16.60 0.69
C ALA A 183 -11.01 17.02 -0.12
N GLU A 184 -11.47 16.15 -1.02
CA GLU A 184 -12.60 16.36 -1.92
C GLU A 184 -13.93 15.82 -1.36
N ALA A 185 -13.90 15.07 -0.24
CA ALA A 185 -15.11 14.57 0.39
C ALA A 185 -15.91 15.74 1.02
N PRO A 186 -17.20 15.91 0.70
CA PRO A 186 -18.00 16.92 1.36
C PRO A 186 -18.04 16.62 2.86
N ALA A 187 -17.99 17.68 3.69
CA ALA A 187 -18.15 17.55 5.14
C ALA A 187 -19.39 16.69 5.46
N PRO A 188 -19.34 15.80 6.47
CA PRO A 188 -20.52 15.04 6.85
C PRO A 188 -21.67 16.00 7.11
N ALA A 189 -22.81 15.74 6.47
CA ALA A 189 -24.02 16.51 6.67
C ALA A 189 -24.33 16.50 8.17
N GLY A 190 -24.15 17.65 8.81
CA GLY A 190 -24.33 17.79 10.24
C GLY A 190 -25.73 17.34 10.64
N THR A 191 -25.79 16.57 11.72
CA THR A 191 -26.99 16.46 12.56
C THR A 191 -27.47 17.86 12.90
N ARG A 192 -28.58 18.27 12.28
CA ARG A 192 -29.47 19.30 12.79
C ARG A 192 -30.46 18.65 13.74
#